data_AF-A0A344UE51-F1
#
_entry.id   AF-A0A344UE51-F1
#
_cell.length_a   1.000
_cell.length_b   1.000
_cell.length_c   1.000
_cell.angle_alpha   90.00
_cell.angle_beta   90.00
_cell.angle_gamma   90.00
#
_symmetry.space_group_name_H-M   'P 1'
#
loop_
_entity.id
_entity.type
_entity.pdbx_description
1 polymer ?
#
loop_
_entity_poly.entity_id
_entity_poly.type
_entity_poly.pdbx_seq_one_letter_code
_entity_poly.pdbx_strand_id
1 'polypeptide(L)' 'MKLDDFNVVADLIGMKKRSREAVWLMEVEGMTGYFAAQQMDISESTVSRAHARFRRAVSQLNTLSGHLPLR' A
#
# COMPACT_ATOMS: atom_id res chain seq x y z
N MET A 1 -0.61 5.25 -8.90
CA MET A 1 -1.10 3.86 -9.07
C MET A 1 -2.61 3.93 -9.34
N LYS A 2 -3.21 3.02 -10.12
CA LYS A 2 -4.68 2.99 -10.28
C LYS A 2 -5.33 2.35 -9.05
N LEU A 3 -6.61 2.66 -8.80
CA LEU A 3 -7.35 2.14 -7.66
C LEU A 3 -7.44 0.61 -7.65
N ASP A 4 -7.68 0.01 -8.81
CA ASP A 4 -7.81 -1.44 -8.93
C ASP A 4 -6.50 -2.15 -8.60
N ASP A 5 -5.37 -1.69 -9.15
CA ASP A 5 -4.04 -2.24 -8.87
C ASP A 5 -3.70 -2.16 -7.38
N PHE A 6 -4.00 -1.00 -6.76
CA PHE A 6 -3.80 -0.80 -5.34
C PHE A 6 -4.61 -1.79 -4.49
N ASN A 7 -5.91 -1.94 -4.81
CA ASN A 7 -6.80 -2.83 -4.07
C ASN A 7 -6.34 -4.29 -4.19
N VAL A 8 -5.91 -4.74 -5.36
CA VAL A 8 -5.35 -6.09 -5.55
C VAL A 8 -4.17 -6.33 -4.61
N VAL A 9 -3.22 -5.39 -4.53
CA VAL A 9 -2.05 -5.52 -3.65
C VAL A 9 -2.48 -5.48 -2.18
N ALA A 10 -3.37 -4.56 -1.81
CA ALA A 10 -3.85 -4.40 -0.44
C ALA A 10 -4.61 -5.63 0.07
N ASP A 11 -5.42 -6.26 -0.79
CA ASP A 11 -6.16 -7.49 -0.50
C ASP A 11 -5.21 -8.68 -0.37
N LEU A 12 -4.22 -8.80 -1.28
CA LEU A 12 -3.21 -9.87 -1.25
C LEU A 12 -2.47 -9.94 0.10
N ILE A 13 -2.17 -8.79 0.71
CA ILE A 13 -1.47 -8.72 2.00
C ILE A 13 -2.40 -8.64 3.21
N GLY A 14 -3.71 -8.77 3.02
CA GLY A 14 -4.71 -8.74 4.08
C GLY A 14 -4.73 -7.40 4.83
N MET A 15 -4.61 -6.27 4.12
CA MET A 15 -4.53 -4.96 4.77
C MET A 15 -5.90 -4.53 5.33
N LYS A 16 -5.91 -4.16 6.62
CA LYS A 16 -7.09 -3.64 7.33
C LYS A 16 -7.50 -2.26 6.78
N LYS A 17 -8.82 -1.96 6.82
CA LYS A 17 -9.43 -0.75 6.24
C LYS A 17 -8.69 0.57 6.56
N ARG A 18 -8.48 0.90 7.85
CA ARG A 18 -7.79 2.16 8.21
C ARG A 18 -6.36 2.25 7.69
N SER A 19 -5.60 1.15 7.78
CA SER A 19 -4.24 1.11 7.23
C SER A 19 -4.23 1.21 5.71
N ARG A 20 -5.23 0.62 5.04
CA ARG A 20 -5.42 0.70 3.59
C ARG A 20 -5.66 2.13 3.14
N GLU A 21 -6.60 2.83 3.79
CA GLU A 21 -6.89 4.24 3.52
C GLU A 21 -5.65 5.11 3.79
N ALA A 22 -4.90 4.88 4.87
CA ALA A 22 -3.66 5.61 5.13
C ALA A 22 -2.59 5.41 4.04
N VAL A 23 -2.39 4.17 3.59
CA VAL A 23 -1.42 3.87 2.52
C VAL A 23 -1.89 4.40 1.17
N TRP A 24 -3.20 4.46 0.92
CA TRP A 24 -3.77 5.12 -0.26
C TRP A 24 -3.40 6.61 -0.32
N LEU A 25 -3.57 7.33 0.79
CA LEU A 25 -3.19 8.74 0.89
C LEU A 25 -1.71 8.95 0.54
N MET A 26 -0.85 8.00 0.90
CA MET A 26 0.58 8.08 0.59
C MET A 26 0.90 7.73 -0.87
N GLU A 27 0.42 6.59 -1.37
CA GLU A 27 0.82 6.05 -2.68
C GLU A 27 0.11 6.70 -3.86
N VAL A 28 -1.06 7.31 -3.63
CA VAL A 28 -1.89 7.87 -4.70
C VAL A 28 -2.09 9.36 -4.56
N GLU A 29 -2.39 9.85 -3.36
CA GLU A 29 -2.58 11.30 -3.11
C GLU A 29 -1.25 12.03 -2.84
N GLY A 30 -0.14 11.31 -2.70
CA GLY A 30 1.20 11.89 -2.49
C GLY A 30 1.45 12.46 -1.08
N MET A 31 0.62 12.08 -0.11
CA MET A 31 0.72 12.55 1.27
C MET A 31 1.93 11.94 2.00
N THR A 32 2.53 12.69 2.92
CA THR A 32 3.57 12.13 3.81
C THR A 32 2.94 11.20 4.85
N GLY A 33 3.73 10.25 5.37
CA GLY A 33 3.26 9.31 6.40
C GLY A 33 2.75 10.00 7.67
N TYR A 34 3.36 11.13 8.05
CA TYR A 34 2.92 11.95 9.18
C TYR A 34 1.50 12.50 8.99
N PHE A 35 1.22 13.14 7.84
CA PHE A 35 -0.10 13.71 7.58
C PHE A 35 -1.16 12.61 7.38
N ALA A 36 -0.81 11.50 6.73
CA ALA A 36 -1.71 10.36 6.60
C ALA A 36 -2.08 9.76 7.96
N ALA A 37 -1.13 9.71 8.91
CA ALA A 37 -1.38 9.26 10.27
C ALA A 37 -2.34 10.18 11.03
N GLN A 38 -2.15 11.50 10.90
CA GLN A 38 -3.05 12.49 11.51
C GLN A 38 -4.47 12.40 10.94
N GLN A 39 -4.61 12.34 9.61
CA GLN A 39 -5.92 12.28 8.95
C GLN A 39 -6.68 10.99 9.28
N MET A 40 -5.97 9.87 9.41
CA MET A 40 -6.57 8.57 9.68
C MET A 40 -6.74 8.25 11.17
N ASP A 41 -6.32 9.15 12.05
CA ASP A 41 -6.37 8.99 13.51
C ASP A 41 -5.74 7.64 13.93
N ILE A 42 -4.51 7.40 13.47
CA ILE A 42 -3.70 6.22 13.82
C ILE A 42 -2.23 6.63 14.01
N SER A 43 -1.44 5.80 14.70
CA SER A 43 -0.03 6.14 14.92
C SER A 43 0.79 6.10 13.64
N GLU A 44 1.73 7.03 13.50
CA GLU A 44 2.66 7.09 12.38
C GLU A 44 3.44 5.78 12.21
N SER A 45 3.82 5.13 13.32
CA SER A 45 4.46 3.80 13.27
C SER A 45 3.58 2.72 12.61
N THR A 46 2.26 2.81 12.78
CA THR A 46 1.30 1.89 12.14
C THR A 46 1.21 2.15 10.64
N VAL A 47 1.16 3.42 10.25
CA VAL A 47 1.19 3.84 8.83
C VAL A 47 2.49 3.39 8.17
N SER A 48 3.63 3.69 8.79
CA SER A 48 4.95 3.32 8.30
C SER A 48 5.09 1.80 8.08
N ARG A 49 4.67 0.98 9.05
CA ARG A 49 4.69 -0.49 8.91
C ARG A 49 3.75 -0.98 7.80
N ALA A 50 2.55 -0.40 7.67
CA ALA A 50 1.61 -0.76 6.62
C ALA A 50 2.15 -0.40 5.23
N HIS A 51 2.73 0.79 5.08
CA HIS A 51 3.35 1.27 3.87
C HIS A 51 4.55 0.42 3.46
N ALA A 52 5.44 0.09 4.40
CA ALA A 52 6.59 -0.79 4.13
C ALA A 52 6.15 -2.19 3.67
N ARG A 53 5.12 -2.78 4.30
CA ARG A 53 4.54 -4.06 3.85
C ARG A 53 3.96 -3.97 2.44
N PHE A 54 3.24 -2.89 2.14
CA PHE A 54 2.68 -2.65 0.81
C PHE A 54 3.77 -2.54 -0.26
N ARG A 55 4.79 -1.70 -0.04
CA ARG A 55 5.91 -1.52 -0.97
C ARG A 55 6.70 -2.81 -1.19
N ARG A 56 6.87 -3.62 -0.15
CA ARG A 56 7.48 -4.95 -0.27
C ARG A 56 6.66 -5.88 -1.17
N ALA A 57 5.34 -5.90 -1.03
CA ALA A 57 4.46 -6.70 -1.87
C ALA A 57 4.49 -6.25 -3.33
N VAL A 58 4.45 -4.94 -3.59
CA VAL A 58 4.63 -4.39 -4.94
C VAL A 58 5.95 -4.83 -5.55
N SER A 59 7.05 -4.74 -4.80
CA SER A 59 8.37 -5.18 -5.27
C SER A 59 8.37 -6.68 -5.60
N GLN A 60 7.77 -7.53 -4.78
CA GLN A 60 7.70 -8.97 -5.01
C GLN A 60 6.88 -9.30 -6.27
N LEU A 61 5.73 -8.64 -6.45
CA LEU A 61 4.90 -8.79 -7.66
C LEU A 61 5.65 -8.37 -8.92
N ASN A 62 6.38 -7.25 -8.85
CA ASN A 62 7.21 -6.80 -9.97
C ASN A 62 8.31 -7.80 -10.30
N THR A 63 8.96 -8.41 -9.30
CA THR A 63 9.94 -9.50 -9.53
C THR A 63 9.30 -10.71 -10.19
N LEU A 64 8.10 -11.11 -9.76
CA LEU A 64 7.38 -12.25 -10.33
C LEU A 64 6.87 -11.99 -11.74
N SER A 65 6.64 -10.73 -12.12
CA SER A 65 6.09 -10.38 -13.44
C SER A 65 6.93 -10.91 -14.61
N GLY A 66 8.26 -10.99 -14.45
CA GLY A 66 9.16 -11.57 -15.46
C GLY A 66 9.06 -13.09 -15.62
N HIS A 67 8.38 -13.77 -14.70
CA HIS A 67 8.17 -15.23 -14.72
C HIS A 67 6.72 -15.61 -15.07
N LEU A 68 5.81 -14.64 -15.16
CA LEU A 68 4.44 -14.91 -15.56
C LEU A 68 4.40 -15.19 -17.06
N PRO A 69 3.66 -16.22 -17.51
CA PRO A 69 3.49 -16.46 -18.93
C PRO A 69 2.86 -15.20 -19.54
N LEU A 70 3.61 -14.52 -20.40
CA LEU A 70 3.10 -13.44 -21.21
C LEU A 70 1.92 -14.00 -22.00
N ARG A 71 0.74 -13.40 -21.83
CA ARG A 71 -0.39 -13.63 -22.74
C ARG A 71 -0.16 -12.88 -24.03
#